data_AF-K1JDW0-F1
#
_entry.id   AF-K1JDW0-F1
#
_cell.length_a   1.000
_cell.length_b   1.000
_cell.length_c   1.000
_cell.angle_alpha   90.00
_cell.angle_beta   90.00
_cell.angle_gamma   90.00
#
_symmetry.space_group_name_H-M   'P 1'
#
loop_
_entity.id
_entity.type
_entity.pdbx_description
1 polymer ?
#
loop_
_entity_poly.entity_id
_entity_poly.type
_entity_poly.pdbx_seq_one_letter_code
_entity_poly.pdbx_strand_id
1 'polypeptide(L)'
;MKLTAYQRRQVDYVKANHPCYPKRKTKGMNKRDLAELERQADVAAMTWLDRTVPRWREGKPPKTNKIYVAALSVSDADEEQDNDE
;
A
#
# COMPACT_ATOMS: atom_id res chain seq x y z
N MET A 1 -12.10 -4.13 -18.79
CA MET A 1 -12.83 -3.37 -17.74
C MET A 1 -11.98 -2.17 -17.34
N LYS A 2 -12.55 -0.97 -17.20
CA LYS A 2 -11.80 0.22 -16.77
C LYS A 2 -11.73 0.25 -15.24
N LEU A 3 -10.52 0.27 -14.67
CA LEU A 3 -10.32 0.35 -13.22
C LEU A 3 -10.68 1.75 -12.70
N THR A 4 -11.23 1.82 -11.48
CA THR A 4 -11.35 3.10 -10.76
C THR A 4 -9.97 3.61 -10.34
N ALA A 5 -9.87 4.89 -10.01
CA ALA A 5 -8.61 5.47 -9.53
C ALA A 5 -8.07 4.74 -8.28
N TYR A 6 -8.95 4.33 -7.38
CA TYR A 6 -8.56 3.58 -6.19
C TYR A 6 -8.05 2.17 -6.51
N GLN A 7 -8.73 1.44 -7.40
CA GLN A 7 -8.27 0.13 -7.86
C GLN A 7 -6.91 0.22 -8.57
N ARG A 8 -6.71 1.28 -9.38
CA ARG A 8 -5.44 1.53 -10.05
C ARG A 8 -4.31 1.72 -9.05
N ARG A 9 -4.53 2.52 -8.00
CA ARG A 9 -3.55 2.69 -6.91
C ARG A 9 -3.20 1.38 -6.20
N GLN A 10 -4.17 0.48 -5.99
CA GLN A 10 -3.89 -0.84 -5.41
C GLN A 10 -3.02 -1.69 -6.34
N VAL A 11 -3.34 -1.71 -7.63
CA VAL A 11 -2.54 -2.41 -8.64
C VAL A 11 -1.12 -1.85 -8.67
N ASP A 12 -0.95 -0.54 -8.74
CA ASP A 12 0.36 0.12 -8.75
C ASP A 12 1.15 -0.14 -7.47
N TYR A 13 0.48 -0.17 -6.32
CA TYR A 13 1.10 -0.53 -5.04
C TYR A 13 1.65 -1.97 -5.06
N VAL A 14 0.86 -2.93 -5.54
CA VAL A 14 1.32 -4.32 -5.68
C VAL A 14 2.50 -4.39 -6.64
N LYS A 15 2.43 -3.73 -7.80
CA LYS A 15 3.50 -3.71 -8.80
C LYS A 15 4.82 -3.16 -8.24
N ALA A 16 4.76 -2.11 -7.43
CA ALA A 16 5.95 -1.51 -6.82
C ALA A 16 6.63 -2.43 -5.79
N ASN A 17 5.85 -3.27 -5.10
CA ASN A 17 6.31 -4.09 -3.98
C ASN A 17 6.56 -5.56 -4.33
N HIS A 18 6.00 -6.06 -5.45
CA HIS A 18 6.12 -7.46 -5.81
C HIS A 18 7.45 -7.75 -6.54
N PRO A 19 8.20 -8.80 -6.15
CA PRO A 19 9.50 -9.12 -6.73
C PRO A 19 9.46 -9.55 -8.21
N CYS A 20 8.29 -9.95 -8.73
CA CYS A 20 8.15 -10.31 -10.15
C CYS A 20 8.20 -9.11 -11.11
N TYR A 21 8.21 -7.87 -10.60
CA TYR A 21 8.21 -6.68 -11.44
C TYR A 21 9.64 -6.13 -11.60
N PRO A 22 10.18 -6.03 -12.83
CA PRO A 22 11.48 -5.42 -13.04
C PRO A 22 11.43 -3.94 -12.66
N LYS A 23 12.07 -3.57 -11.53
CA LYS A 23 12.09 -2.22 -10.97
C LYS A 23 12.88 -1.20 -11.82
N ARG A 24 13.70 -1.68 -12.77
CA ARG A 24 14.50 -0.82 -13.66
C ARG A 24 13.94 -0.95 -15.07
N LYS A 25 13.47 0.18 -15.62
CA LYS A 25 13.12 0.30 -17.04
C LYS A 25 14.25 -0.29 -17.89
N THR A 26 13.86 -1.21 -18.75
CA THR A 26 14.65 -1.88 -19.79
C THR A 26 15.20 -0.82 -20.76
N LYS A 27 16.36 -0.24 -20.44
CA LYS A 27 17.09 0.69 -21.32
C LYS A 27 17.25 0.01 -22.70
N GLY A 28 16.69 0.62 -23.74
CA GLY A 28 16.75 0.10 -25.12
C GLY A 28 15.56 -0.74 -25.59
N MET A 29 14.52 -0.93 -24.77
CA MET A 29 13.30 -1.65 -25.20
C MET A 29 12.40 -0.77 -26.08
N ASN A 30 11.74 -1.39 -27.07
CA ASN A 30 10.76 -0.71 -27.90
C ASN A 30 9.51 -0.33 -27.07
N LYS A 31 8.83 0.75 -27.45
CA LYS A 31 7.59 1.21 -26.81
C LYS A 31 6.50 0.12 -26.77
N ARG A 32 6.43 -0.72 -27.82
CA ARG A 32 5.47 -1.84 -27.89
C ARG A 32 5.76 -2.90 -26.84
N ASP A 33 7.02 -3.29 -26.71
CA ASP A 33 7.44 -4.31 -25.75
C ASP A 33 7.25 -3.82 -24.31
N LEU A 34 7.53 -2.53 -24.07
CA LEU A 34 7.28 -1.91 -22.78
C LEU A 34 5.79 -1.89 -22.42
N ALA A 35 4.92 -1.58 -23.38
CA ALA A 35 3.47 -1.59 -23.17
C ALA A 35 2.94 -3.01 -22.89
N GLU A 36 3.44 -4.02 -23.60
CA GLU A 36 3.07 -5.42 -23.35
C GLU A 36 3.56 -5.90 -21.98
N LEU A 37 4.79 -5.54 -21.61
CA LEU A 37 5.34 -5.86 -20.30
C LEU A 37 4.51 -5.21 -19.19
N GLU A 38 4.09 -3.95 -19.35
CA GLU A 38 3.16 -3.28 -18.42
C GLU A 38 1.76 -3.91 -18.37
N ARG A 39 1.30 -4.50 -19.46
CA ARG A 39 0.01 -5.21 -19.48
C ARG A 39 0.08 -6.53 -18.70
N GLN A 40 1.13 -7.33 -18.91
CA GLN A 40 1.31 -8.63 -18.23
C GLN A 40 1.43 -8.45 -16.72
N ALA A 41 2.24 -7.48 -16.36
CA ALA A 41 2.34 -6.86 -15.06
C ALA A 41 1.03 -6.47 -14.37
N ASP A 42 0.19 -5.70 -15.05
CA ASP A 42 -1.11 -5.29 -14.53
C ASP A 42 -1.96 -6.53 -14.25
N VAL A 43 -1.97 -7.50 -15.18
CA VAL A 43 -2.68 -8.77 -15.01
C VAL A 43 -2.17 -9.53 -13.79
N ALA A 44 -0.86 -9.69 -13.63
CA ALA A 44 -0.27 -10.39 -12.50
C ALA A 44 -0.64 -9.74 -11.15
N ALA A 45 -0.57 -8.41 -11.08
CA ALA A 45 -0.95 -7.65 -9.88
C ALA A 45 -2.44 -7.80 -9.58
N MET A 46 -3.31 -7.74 -10.59
CA MET A 46 -4.75 -7.96 -10.42
C MET A 46 -5.05 -9.40 -9.96
N THR A 47 -4.37 -10.40 -10.51
CA THR A 47 -4.52 -11.81 -10.09
C THR A 47 -4.07 -12.00 -8.65
N TRP A 48 -2.99 -11.34 -8.22
CA TRP A 48 -2.59 -11.37 -6.82
C TRP A 48 -3.67 -10.76 -5.93
N LEU A 49 -4.17 -9.57 -6.26
CA LEU A 49 -5.24 -8.89 -5.51
C LEU A 49 -6.52 -9.75 -5.44
N ASP A 50 -6.90 -10.42 -6.52
CA ASP A 50 -8.06 -11.32 -6.55
C ASP A 50 -7.92 -12.48 -5.56
N ARG A 51 -6.69 -12.95 -5.32
CA ARG A 51 -6.42 -14.06 -4.39
C ARG A 51 -6.26 -13.60 -2.96
N THR A 52 -5.70 -12.41 -2.72
CA THR A 52 -5.23 -12.00 -1.39
C THR A 52 -6.04 -10.89 -0.74
N VAL A 53 -6.72 -10.04 -1.52
CA VAL A 53 -7.45 -8.87 -0.99
C VAL A 53 -8.94 -9.06 -1.23
N PRO A 54 -9.70 -9.51 -0.22
CA PRO A 54 -11.15 -9.64 -0.34
C PRO A 54 -11.79 -8.33 -0.78
N ARG A 55 -12.74 -8.42 -1.72
CA ARG A 55 -13.59 -7.28 -2.14
C ARG A 55 -12.83 -6.09 -2.74
N TRP A 56 -11.55 -6.20 -3.10
CA TRP A 56 -10.78 -5.10 -3.68
C TRP A 56 -11.41 -4.54 -4.97
N ARG A 57 -12.11 -5.38 -5.72
CA ARG A 57 -12.86 -5.04 -6.94
C ARG A 57 -14.09 -4.16 -6.70
N GLU A 58 -14.53 -3.97 -5.46
CA GLU A 58 -15.59 -2.99 -5.17
C GLU A 58 -15.13 -1.55 -5.39
N GLY A 59 -13.82 -1.33 -5.43
CA GLY A 59 -13.23 -0.05 -5.82
C GLY A 59 -13.52 1.09 -4.85
N LYS A 60 -14.03 0.76 -3.65
CA LYS A 60 -14.24 1.69 -2.54
C LYS A 60 -13.13 1.49 -1.53
N PRO A 61 -12.38 2.55 -1.16
CA PRO A 61 -11.48 2.46 -0.03
C PRO A 61 -12.26 2.07 1.23
N PRO A 62 -11.71 1.20 2.10
CA PRO A 62 -12.28 0.96 3.41
C PRO A 62 -12.53 2.29 4.11
N LYS A 63 -13.66 2.42 4.81
CA LYS A 63 -13.87 3.59 5.68
C LYS A 63 -12.71 3.61 6.67
N THR A 64 -11.89 4.64 6.62
CA THR A 64 -10.80 4.83 7.58
C THR A 64 -11.44 5.02 8.94
N ASN A 65 -11.35 4.00 9.80
CA ASN A 65 -11.65 4.19 11.21
C ASN A 65 -10.61 5.20 11.74
N LYS A 66 -11.09 6.33 12.25
CA LYS A 66 -10.20 7.31 12.89
C LYS A 66 -9.67 6.65 14.16
N ILE A 67 -8.39 6.28 14.15
CA ILE A 67 -7.69 5.85 15.37
C ILE A 67 -7.23 7.13 16.05
N TYR A 68 -7.90 7.50 17.14
CA TYR A 68 -7.43 8.57 18.01
C TYR A 68 -6.36 7.98 18.91
N VAL A 69 -5.09 8.20 18.55
CA VAL A 69 -3.97 7.86 19.43
C VAL A 69 -3.95 8.96 20.50
N ALA A 70 -4.42 8.63 21.70
CA ALA A 70 -4.14 9.47 22.86
C ALA A 70 -2.61 9.47 23.04
N ALA A 71 -1.98 10.62 22.83
CA ALA A 71 -0.60 10.80 23.26
C ALA A 71 -0.63 10.61 24.78
N LEU A 72 -0.16 9.46 25.27
CA LEU A 72 0.20 9.29 26.67
C LEU A 72 1.21 10.39 26.96
N SER A 73 0.77 11.42 27.69
CA SER A 73 1.66 12.39 28.29
C SER A 73 2.70 11.60 29.07
N VAL A 74 3.96 11.75 28.68
CA VAL A 74 5.08 11.32 29.50
C VAL A 74 5.10 12.26 30.69
N SER A 75 4.36 11.88 31.73
CA SER A 75 4.43 12.46 33.06
C SER A 75 4.69 11.32 34.01
N ASP A 76 5.95 10.88 34.06
CA ASP A 76 6.54 10.21 35.21
C ASP A 76 8.05 10.05 34.97
N ALA A 77 8.80 11.05 35.44
CA ALA A 77 10.18 10.92 35.91
C ALA A 77 10.61 12.27 36.50
N ASP A 78 10.33 12.51 37.78
CA ASP A 78 11.40 12.77 38.75
C ASP A 78 10.88 12.60 40.19
N GLU A 79 11.60 11.77 40.95
CA GLU A 79 11.38 11.47 42.36
C GLU A 79 11.83 12.67 43.22
N GLU A 80 11.02 13.12 44.17
CA GLU A 80 11.53 13.59 45.46
C GLU A 80 10.51 13.18 46.54
N GLN A 81 10.89 12.18 47.33
CA GLN A 81 10.29 11.93 48.64
C GLN A 81 10.78 13.02 49.57
N ASP A 82 9.87 13.72 50.26
CA ASP A 82 10.15 14.01 51.65
C ASP A 82 8.86 14.01 52.49
N ASN A 83 9.05 13.50 53.69
CA ASN A 83 8.12 12.82 54.56
C ASN A 83 7.26 13.79 55.40
N ASP A 84 6.09 13.31 55.83
CA ASP A 84 5.16 13.98 56.76
C ASP A 84 5.84 14.44 58.06
N GLU A 85 5.66 15.72 58.47
CA GLU A 85 5.05 16.19 59.76
C GLU A 85 4.94 17.73 59.84
#